data_AF-A0A7K1JKL1-F1
#
_entry.id   AF-A0A7K1JKL1-F1
#
_cell.length_a   1.000
_cell.length_b   1.000
_cell.length_c   1.000
_cell.angle_alpha   90.00
_cell.angle_beta   90.00
_cell.angle_gamma   90.00
#
_symmetry.space_group_name_H-M   'P 1'
#
loop_
_entity.id
_entity.type
_entity.pdbx_description
1 polymer ?
#
loop_
_entity_poly.entity_id
_entity_poly.type
_entity_poly.pdbx_seq_one_letter_code
_entity_poly.pdbx_strand_id
1 'polypeptide(L)'
;MTSDDYARAIIAEGQRRAITPKGIQIALATALVESELRMLANEADPPSMNFPHEGVGSDHQSVGLFQQQPWWGTIACRMDAACSAGQFYNGVGTNKGLTAFDYTSDAHSPGSYAQAVQVSANPNAYDNRWNDAVALYDRLATPANANDWPLPDPPRIYWGPQQGPDNAWSNLDESEPSYSHDGLTRWQTALGIPATGVFDGTTKAAAILCQQSHDWAVTGNVYKGEWDAVINQSWRLPTGVPLPTTGILRANIDYAIQIFTLRVGDPYVEGGPTLDPNNVSAGTDCSGLVSEELEALVYGSTNMDWSRRCTTENWPYDYANQVAVAPGTAGPYGTICAGRSPGGLAAIPAGAIAIIPIMHRGGGDSSHMEIQVEGVLMESGGRHNNVPPGASGSIGGAAQGATALNNPEWTDYWYLPGPIIENTLPASVTAPPDYLQLIYEQLAGPDGHGWQQLGTNADGTNLTIVQFLAKYKPALDELLAQNGEVKTTTTLPTTTPPATSTAASHVALDAEILPAAKAASLNRKAADKAVSPAKKRAPRNTPGRKA
;
A
#
# COMPACT_ATOMS: atom_id res chain seq x y z
N MET A 1 -17.23 -31.14 14.79
CA MET A 1 -17.09 -29.78 14.19
C MET A 1 -17.84 -29.78 12.87
N THR A 2 -18.22 -28.63 12.31
CA THR A 2 -18.75 -28.59 10.94
C THR A 2 -17.61 -28.63 9.91
N SER A 3 -17.90 -28.94 8.65
CA SER A 3 -16.91 -28.87 7.56
C SER A 3 -16.29 -27.47 7.42
N ASP A 4 -17.08 -26.42 7.69
CA ASP A 4 -16.60 -25.04 7.72
C ASP A 4 -15.62 -24.78 8.87
N ASP A 5 -15.86 -25.36 10.05
CA ASP A 5 -14.94 -25.22 11.19
C ASP A 5 -13.59 -25.89 10.89
N TYR A 6 -13.60 -27.03 10.21
CA TYR A 6 -12.37 -27.70 9.75
C TYR A 6 -11.65 -26.89 8.68
N ALA A 7 -12.37 -26.36 7.69
CA ALA A 7 -11.79 -25.50 6.68
C ALA A 7 -11.18 -24.23 7.30
N ARG A 8 -11.85 -23.59 8.28
CA ARG A 8 -11.29 -22.45 9.03
C ARG A 8 -10.02 -22.83 9.78
N ALA A 9 -9.94 -24.01 10.38
CA ALA A 9 -8.73 -24.48 11.05
C ALA A 9 -7.57 -24.70 10.07
N ILE A 10 -7.83 -25.24 8.86
CA ILE A 10 -6.84 -25.38 7.78
C ILE A 10 -6.34 -23.99 7.34
N ILE A 11 -7.27 -23.05 7.09
CA ILE A 11 -6.96 -21.68 6.67
C ILE A 11 -6.12 -20.95 7.72
N ALA A 12 -6.57 -20.98 8.98
CA ALA A 12 -5.87 -20.32 10.08
C ALA A 12 -4.45 -20.88 10.29
N GLU A 13 -4.27 -22.20 10.16
CA GLU A 13 -2.94 -22.80 10.26
C GLU A 13 -2.03 -22.41 9.08
N GLY A 14 -2.57 -22.37 7.86
CA GLY A 14 -1.83 -21.91 6.68
C GLY A 14 -1.38 -20.46 6.82
N GLN A 15 -2.28 -19.56 7.23
CA GLN A 15 -1.98 -18.16 7.53
C GLN A 15 -0.91 -18.03 8.62
N ARG A 16 -1.06 -18.77 9.73
CA ARG A 16 -0.07 -18.79 10.84
C ARG A 16 1.33 -19.21 10.37
N ARG A 17 1.42 -20.00 9.30
CA ARG A 17 2.67 -20.51 8.71
C ARG A 17 3.18 -19.69 7.52
N ALA A 18 2.53 -18.57 7.16
CA ALA A 18 2.84 -17.80 5.98
C ALA A 18 2.70 -18.58 4.65
N ILE A 19 1.79 -19.55 4.59
CA ILE A 19 1.46 -20.25 3.36
C ILE A 19 0.63 -19.32 2.48
N THR A 20 0.95 -19.25 1.18
CA THR A 20 0.20 -18.37 0.26
C THR A 20 -1.26 -18.84 0.11
N PRO A 21 -2.19 -17.96 -0.29
CA PRO A 21 -3.58 -18.34 -0.57
C PRO A 21 -3.72 -19.57 -1.47
N LYS A 22 -2.93 -19.62 -2.56
CA LYS A 22 -2.85 -20.78 -3.46
C LYS A 22 -2.49 -22.06 -2.70
N GLY A 23 -1.51 -22.01 -1.79
CA GLY A 23 -1.14 -23.16 -0.97
C GLY A 23 -2.24 -23.61 0.00
N ILE A 24 -2.99 -22.66 0.57
CA ILE A 24 -4.13 -22.97 1.44
C ILE A 24 -5.28 -23.60 0.64
N GLN A 25 -5.58 -23.06 -0.54
CA GLN A 25 -6.56 -23.63 -1.47
C GLN A 25 -6.16 -25.05 -1.91
N ILE A 26 -4.87 -25.32 -2.14
CA ILE A 26 -4.36 -26.67 -2.42
C ILE A 26 -4.69 -27.62 -1.24
N ALA A 27 -4.43 -27.20 0.00
CA ALA A 27 -4.74 -28.01 1.18
C ALA A 27 -6.25 -28.25 1.36
N LEU A 28 -7.09 -27.26 1.07
CA LEU A 28 -8.55 -27.40 1.07
C LEU A 28 -9.01 -28.38 -0.03
N ALA A 29 -8.46 -28.29 -1.24
CA ALA A 29 -8.73 -29.23 -2.32
C ALA A 29 -8.34 -30.66 -1.91
N THR A 30 -7.18 -30.83 -1.25
CA THR A 30 -6.77 -32.12 -0.68
C THR A 30 -7.78 -32.64 0.33
N ALA A 31 -8.13 -31.85 1.36
CA ALA A 31 -9.08 -32.30 2.38
C ALA A 31 -10.48 -32.61 1.82
N LEU A 32 -10.90 -31.89 0.77
CA LEU A 32 -12.14 -32.16 0.04
C LEU A 32 -12.10 -33.50 -0.72
N VAL A 33 -10.97 -33.85 -1.33
CA VAL A 33 -10.79 -35.16 -2.01
C VAL A 33 -10.70 -36.30 -1.01
N GLU A 34 -9.92 -36.11 0.05
CA GLU A 34 -9.53 -37.20 0.95
C GLU A 34 -10.65 -37.57 1.94
N SER A 35 -11.44 -36.60 2.37
CA SER A 35 -12.43 -36.84 3.43
C SER A 35 -13.74 -36.08 3.26
N GLU A 36 -13.92 -35.34 2.17
CA GLU A 36 -15.02 -34.38 2.01
C GLU A 36 -15.10 -33.38 3.18
N LEU A 37 -13.94 -32.97 3.73
CA LEU A 37 -13.82 -32.14 4.94
C LEU A 37 -14.54 -32.73 6.17
N ARG A 38 -14.36 -34.03 6.40
CA ARG A 38 -14.87 -34.72 7.61
C ARG A 38 -13.69 -35.32 8.37
N MET A 39 -13.69 -35.22 9.69
CA MET A 39 -12.67 -35.93 10.47
C MET A 39 -13.04 -37.42 10.48
N LEU A 40 -12.24 -38.25 9.81
CA LEU A 40 -12.48 -39.69 9.72
C LEU A 40 -11.57 -40.46 10.68
N ALA A 41 -12.16 -41.23 11.60
CA ALA A 41 -11.44 -42.24 12.36
C ALA A 41 -11.27 -43.53 11.52
N ASN A 42 -10.52 -44.51 12.01
CA ASN A 42 -10.30 -45.77 11.30
C ASN A 42 -10.09 -46.91 12.31
N GLU A 43 -10.86 -48.00 12.17
CA GLU A 43 -10.76 -49.17 13.05
C GLU A 43 -9.40 -49.89 12.96
N ALA A 44 -8.69 -49.77 11.84
CA ALA A 44 -7.34 -50.29 11.66
C ALA A 44 -6.25 -49.42 12.32
N ASP A 45 -6.62 -48.24 12.82
CA ASP A 45 -5.83 -47.43 13.76
C ASP A 45 -6.67 -47.16 15.02
N PRO A 46 -6.90 -48.19 15.88
CA PRO A 46 -7.89 -48.14 16.96
C PRO A 46 -7.84 -46.92 17.89
N PRO A 47 -6.66 -46.35 18.23
CA PRO A 47 -6.59 -45.12 19.01
C PRO A 47 -7.37 -43.93 18.40
N SER A 48 -7.54 -43.88 17.07
CA SER A 48 -8.30 -42.84 16.36
C SER A 48 -9.76 -42.76 16.81
N MET A 49 -10.36 -43.89 17.19
CA MET A 49 -11.76 -43.98 17.60
C MET A 49 -12.06 -43.23 18.91
N ASN A 50 -11.02 -42.85 19.67
CA ASN A 50 -11.15 -42.07 20.90
C ASN A 50 -11.16 -40.55 20.67
N PHE A 51 -10.95 -40.09 19.43
CA PHE A 51 -11.01 -38.68 19.07
C PHE A 51 -12.38 -38.33 18.46
N PRO A 52 -12.86 -37.08 18.59
CA PRO A 52 -14.07 -36.64 17.88
C PRO A 52 -13.93 -36.85 16.36
N HIS A 53 -14.94 -37.47 15.75
CA HIS A 53 -14.94 -37.78 14.32
C HIS A 53 -16.38 -37.78 13.78
N GLU A 54 -16.52 -37.48 12.49
CA GLU A 54 -17.80 -37.45 11.78
C GLU A 54 -17.99 -38.67 10.87
N GLY A 55 -17.02 -39.57 10.82
CA GLY A 55 -17.10 -40.81 10.05
C GLY A 55 -15.97 -41.78 10.38
N VAL A 56 -16.07 -42.98 9.81
CA VAL A 56 -15.07 -44.03 9.93
C VAL A 56 -14.65 -44.43 8.51
N GLY A 57 -13.36 -44.28 8.20
CA GLY A 57 -12.73 -44.75 6.97
C GLY A 57 -12.18 -46.17 7.11
N SER A 58 -11.80 -46.76 5.99
CA SER A 58 -11.28 -48.14 5.92
C SER A 58 -10.01 -48.29 5.07
N ASP A 59 -9.47 -47.20 4.54
CA ASP A 59 -8.24 -47.24 3.76
C ASP A 59 -7.02 -47.38 4.69
N HIS A 60 -6.35 -48.53 4.62
CA HIS A 60 -5.19 -48.86 5.45
C HIS A 60 -5.33 -48.36 6.90
N GLN A 61 -4.44 -47.47 7.36
CA GLN A 61 -4.49 -46.82 8.67
C GLN A 61 -4.65 -45.29 8.53
N SER A 62 -5.21 -44.85 7.41
CA SER A 62 -5.43 -43.45 7.08
C SER A 62 -6.52 -42.86 7.98
N VAL A 63 -6.27 -41.65 8.53
CA VAL A 63 -7.21 -40.95 9.41
C VAL A 63 -7.22 -39.45 9.14
N GLY A 64 -8.26 -38.79 9.62
CA GLY A 64 -8.41 -37.34 9.63
C GLY A 64 -8.65 -36.71 8.27
N LEU A 65 -8.53 -35.38 8.22
CA LEU A 65 -8.93 -34.57 7.05
C LEU A 65 -8.13 -34.88 5.79
N PHE A 66 -6.83 -35.15 5.97
CA PHE A 66 -5.88 -35.43 4.90
C PHE A 66 -5.60 -36.94 4.71
N GLN A 67 -6.38 -37.82 5.36
CA GLN A 67 -6.20 -39.27 5.30
C GLN A 67 -4.75 -39.71 5.56
N GLN A 68 -4.12 -39.11 6.57
CA GLN A 68 -2.71 -39.32 6.89
C GLN A 68 -2.49 -40.66 7.61
N GLN A 69 -1.51 -41.43 7.15
CA GLN A 69 -1.09 -42.70 7.76
C GLN A 69 -0.08 -42.51 8.91
N PRO A 70 0.23 -43.55 9.72
CA PRO A 70 1.02 -43.39 10.94
C PRO A 70 2.40 -42.74 10.79
N TRP A 71 3.04 -42.83 9.63
CA TRP A 71 4.33 -42.17 9.35
C TRP A 71 4.23 -40.66 9.17
N TRP A 72 3.03 -40.09 9.10
CA TRP A 72 2.81 -38.65 9.14
C TRP A 72 2.82 -38.09 10.57
N GLY A 73 2.72 -38.90 11.62
CA GLY A 73 2.93 -38.47 13.00
C GLY A 73 1.95 -39.07 13.98
N THR A 74 1.86 -38.46 15.17
CA THR A 74 1.02 -38.96 16.26
C THR A 74 -0.45 -38.98 15.85
N ILE A 75 -1.21 -39.94 16.38
CA ILE A 75 -2.65 -40.01 16.13
C ILE A 75 -3.36 -38.72 16.56
N ALA A 76 -2.94 -38.10 17.66
CA ALA A 76 -3.51 -36.85 18.14
C ALA A 76 -3.35 -35.69 17.14
N CYS A 77 -2.23 -35.64 16.41
CA CYS A 77 -2.03 -34.60 15.40
C CYS A 77 -2.77 -34.92 14.10
N ARG A 78 -2.81 -36.20 13.68
CA ARG A 78 -3.55 -36.63 12.48
C ARG A 78 -5.08 -36.49 12.64
N MET A 79 -5.59 -36.58 13.87
CA MET A 79 -7.00 -36.34 14.24
C MET A 79 -7.31 -34.89 14.66
N ASP A 80 -6.36 -33.97 14.49
CA ASP A 80 -6.55 -32.54 14.76
C ASP A 80 -6.41 -31.74 13.46
N ALA A 81 -7.36 -30.85 13.19
CA ALA A 81 -7.47 -30.18 11.90
C ALA A 81 -6.29 -29.24 11.61
N ALA A 82 -5.91 -28.42 12.60
CA ALA A 82 -4.78 -27.49 12.46
C ALA A 82 -3.45 -28.25 12.43
N CYS A 83 -3.29 -29.25 13.30
CA CYS A 83 -2.06 -30.02 13.38
C CYS A 83 -1.80 -30.83 12.10
N SER A 84 -2.80 -31.56 11.60
CA SER A 84 -2.70 -32.33 10.35
C SER A 84 -2.48 -31.44 9.12
N ALA A 85 -3.11 -30.27 9.04
CA ALA A 85 -2.83 -29.27 8.01
C ALA A 85 -1.39 -28.77 8.08
N GLY A 86 -0.89 -28.49 9.28
CA GLY A 86 0.50 -28.11 9.50
C GLY A 86 1.50 -29.17 9.03
N GLN A 87 1.15 -30.46 9.18
CA GLN A 87 1.93 -31.56 8.61
C GLN A 87 1.88 -31.57 7.08
N PHE A 88 0.69 -31.40 6.48
CA PHE A 88 0.55 -31.32 5.03
C PHE A 88 1.41 -30.19 4.42
N TYR A 89 1.42 -29.01 5.05
CA TYR A 89 2.23 -27.88 4.58
C TYR A 89 3.73 -28.15 4.68
N ASN A 90 4.24 -28.58 5.84
CA ASN A 90 5.69 -28.59 6.09
C ASN A 90 6.34 -29.99 5.93
N GLY A 91 5.53 -31.05 5.89
CA GLY A 91 6.01 -32.43 5.92
C GLY A 91 6.35 -32.90 7.33
N VAL A 92 6.57 -34.21 7.46
CA VAL A 92 7.00 -34.86 8.71
C VAL A 92 8.04 -35.94 8.39
N GLY A 93 9.18 -35.90 9.07
CA GLY A 93 10.25 -36.88 8.86
C GLY A 93 10.77 -36.85 7.43
N THR A 94 10.63 -37.97 6.71
CA THR A 94 11.02 -38.09 5.29
C THR A 94 9.90 -37.71 4.33
N ASN A 95 8.66 -37.49 4.81
CA ASN A 95 7.56 -37.06 3.95
C ASN A 95 7.74 -35.58 3.63
N LYS A 96 7.69 -35.26 2.34
CA LYS A 96 7.72 -33.88 1.87
C LYS A 96 6.32 -33.27 2.00
N GLY A 97 6.24 -32.10 2.64
CA GLY A 97 5.02 -31.29 2.60
C GLY A 97 4.98 -30.38 1.38
N LEU A 98 3.90 -29.61 1.26
CA LEU A 98 3.68 -28.68 0.17
C LEU A 98 4.86 -27.69 -0.02
N THR A 99 5.43 -27.17 1.07
CA THR A 99 6.52 -26.18 1.01
C THR A 99 7.87 -26.76 0.54
N ALA A 100 7.96 -28.08 0.34
CA ALA A 100 9.12 -28.70 -0.29
C ALA A 100 9.11 -28.58 -1.82
N PHE A 101 8.03 -28.05 -2.39
CA PHE A 101 7.83 -27.82 -3.81
C PHE A 101 7.63 -26.32 -4.07
N ASP A 102 7.95 -25.86 -5.28
CA ASP A 102 7.64 -24.50 -5.73
C ASP A 102 6.16 -24.40 -6.13
N TYR A 103 5.27 -24.60 -5.16
CA TYR A 103 3.81 -24.64 -5.38
C TYR A 103 3.23 -23.28 -5.79
N THR A 104 4.02 -22.21 -5.64
CA THR A 104 3.70 -20.86 -6.11
C THR A 104 3.76 -20.76 -7.63
N SER A 105 4.67 -21.49 -8.28
CA SER A 105 4.81 -21.51 -9.73
C SER A 105 3.56 -22.04 -10.46
N ASP A 106 3.26 -21.44 -11.61
CA ASP A 106 2.21 -21.89 -12.54
C ASP A 106 2.71 -22.93 -13.56
N ALA A 107 3.94 -23.43 -13.39
CA ALA A 107 4.49 -24.49 -14.21
C ALA A 107 3.70 -25.81 -14.10
N HIS A 108 2.95 -26.00 -13.02
CA HIS A 108 2.12 -27.18 -12.77
C HIS A 108 0.76 -26.81 -12.18
N SER A 109 -0.24 -27.68 -12.37
CA SER A 109 -1.59 -27.45 -11.82
C SER A 109 -1.56 -27.49 -10.28
N PRO A 110 -2.44 -26.74 -9.59
CA PRO A 110 -2.53 -26.79 -8.13
C PRO A 110 -2.72 -28.20 -7.58
N GLY A 111 -3.55 -29.03 -8.23
CA GLY A 111 -3.80 -30.41 -7.82
C GLY A 111 -2.58 -31.33 -8.00
N SER A 112 -1.67 -31.03 -8.92
CA SER A 112 -0.43 -31.80 -9.06
C SER A 112 0.49 -31.66 -7.84
N TYR A 113 0.51 -30.49 -7.19
CA TYR A 113 1.25 -30.29 -5.95
C TYR A 113 0.60 -31.04 -4.77
N ALA A 114 -0.73 -31.05 -4.69
CA ALA A 114 -1.45 -31.90 -3.74
C ALA A 114 -1.09 -33.39 -3.94
N GLN A 115 -1.08 -33.86 -5.19
CA GLN A 115 -0.68 -35.23 -5.52
C GLN A 115 0.79 -35.50 -5.18
N ALA A 116 1.69 -34.53 -5.34
CA ALA A 116 3.10 -34.70 -4.98
C ALA A 116 3.30 -34.91 -3.46
N VAL A 117 2.41 -34.35 -2.64
CA VAL A 117 2.39 -34.54 -1.18
C VAL A 117 1.72 -35.86 -0.80
N GLN A 118 0.53 -36.15 -1.37
CA GLN A 118 -0.30 -37.29 -0.95
C GLN A 118 0.08 -38.61 -1.61
N VAL A 119 0.61 -38.57 -2.82
CA VAL A 119 0.97 -39.76 -3.63
C VAL A 119 -0.21 -40.75 -3.73
N SER A 120 -1.40 -40.23 -4.00
CA SER A 120 -2.62 -41.04 -4.11
C SER A 120 -2.65 -41.87 -5.41
N ALA A 121 -3.53 -42.88 -5.46
CA ALA A 121 -3.77 -43.68 -6.66
C ALA A 121 -4.55 -42.92 -7.76
N ASN A 122 -5.12 -41.74 -7.45
CA ASN A 122 -5.91 -40.94 -8.39
C ASN A 122 -5.35 -39.51 -8.51
N PRO A 123 -4.29 -39.30 -9.31
CA PRO A 123 -3.55 -38.04 -9.34
C PRO A 123 -4.38 -36.84 -9.80
N ASN A 124 -5.44 -37.05 -10.59
CA ASN A 124 -6.27 -35.98 -11.14
C ASN A 124 -7.43 -35.57 -10.22
N ALA A 125 -7.61 -36.24 -9.07
CA ALA A 125 -8.76 -35.99 -8.19
C ALA A 125 -8.75 -34.57 -7.59
N TYR A 126 -7.58 -34.02 -7.29
CA TYR A 126 -7.44 -32.72 -6.64
C TYR A 126 -7.83 -31.55 -7.55
N ASP A 127 -7.45 -31.61 -8.83
CA ASP A 127 -7.82 -30.57 -9.80
C ASP A 127 -9.34 -30.51 -9.99
N ASN A 128 -10.06 -31.63 -9.86
CA ASN A 128 -11.52 -31.66 -9.92
C ASN A 128 -12.19 -30.91 -8.76
N ARG A 129 -11.49 -30.73 -7.62
CA ARG A 129 -12.00 -30.02 -6.43
C ARG A 129 -11.39 -28.62 -6.28
N TRP A 130 -10.59 -28.16 -7.24
CA TRP A 130 -9.93 -26.86 -7.17
C TRP A 130 -10.91 -25.71 -7.01
N ASN A 131 -11.92 -25.62 -7.88
CA ASN A 131 -12.90 -24.53 -7.83
C ASN A 131 -13.72 -24.54 -6.53
N ASP A 132 -14.06 -25.72 -5.99
CA ASP A 132 -14.73 -25.84 -4.69
C ASP A 132 -13.84 -25.31 -3.56
N ALA A 133 -12.55 -25.63 -3.60
CA ALA A 133 -11.58 -25.19 -2.61
C ALA A 133 -11.36 -23.66 -2.66
N VAL A 134 -11.30 -23.08 -3.85
CA VAL A 134 -11.25 -21.62 -4.05
C VAL A 134 -12.50 -20.97 -3.48
N ALA A 135 -13.70 -21.44 -3.86
CA ALA A 135 -14.95 -20.88 -3.36
C ALA A 135 -15.10 -21.02 -1.84
N LEU A 136 -14.60 -22.12 -1.27
CA LEU A 136 -14.58 -22.34 0.17
C LEU A 136 -13.61 -21.42 0.90
N TYR A 137 -12.38 -21.27 0.36
CA TYR A 137 -11.38 -20.36 0.88
C TYR A 137 -11.91 -18.94 0.90
N ASP A 138 -12.43 -18.46 -0.23
CA ASP A 138 -12.99 -17.12 -0.40
C ASP A 138 -14.09 -16.82 0.62
N ARG A 139 -15.01 -17.77 0.81
CA ARG A 139 -16.12 -17.62 1.77
C ARG A 139 -15.67 -17.58 3.24
N LEU A 140 -14.58 -18.28 3.58
CA LEU A 140 -14.18 -18.51 4.97
C LEU A 140 -12.95 -17.70 5.42
N ALA A 141 -12.12 -17.25 4.48
CA ALA A 141 -10.96 -16.40 4.73
C ALA A 141 -11.35 -14.94 4.96
N THR A 142 -12.55 -14.51 4.51
CA THR A 142 -13.14 -13.24 4.94
C THR A 142 -13.25 -13.20 6.47
N PRO A 143 -12.69 -12.18 7.14
CA PRO A 143 -12.78 -12.08 8.58
C PRO A 143 -14.23 -12.08 9.06
N ALA A 144 -14.52 -12.87 10.10
CA ALA A 144 -15.85 -12.91 10.70
C ALA A 144 -16.25 -11.54 11.28
N ASN A 145 -15.27 -10.80 11.80
CA ASN A 145 -15.43 -9.41 12.15
C ASN A 145 -14.95 -8.52 11.00
N ALA A 146 -15.91 -7.77 10.46
CA ALA A 146 -15.75 -6.73 9.45
C ALA A 146 -14.62 -5.72 9.68
N ASN A 147 -14.19 -5.53 10.93
CA ASN A 147 -13.18 -4.55 11.33
C ASN A 147 -11.77 -5.14 11.45
N ASP A 148 -11.64 -6.47 11.41
CA ASP A 148 -10.35 -7.13 11.43
C ASP A 148 -9.64 -6.92 10.09
N TRP A 149 -8.30 -6.85 10.14
CA TRP A 149 -7.47 -6.73 8.94
C TRP A 149 -7.71 -7.95 8.02
N PRO A 150 -8.12 -7.74 6.76
CA PRO A 150 -8.56 -8.85 5.90
C PRO A 150 -7.44 -9.56 5.17
N LEU A 151 -6.25 -8.97 5.08
CA LEU A 151 -5.14 -9.57 4.32
C LEU A 151 -4.29 -10.47 5.23
N PRO A 152 -3.66 -11.53 4.68
CA PRO A 152 -2.72 -12.36 5.42
C PRO A 152 -1.59 -11.53 6.05
N ASP A 153 -1.19 -11.91 7.26
CA ASP A 153 0.02 -11.42 7.93
C ASP A 153 0.50 -12.48 8.95
N PRO A 154 1.56 -13.27 8.65
CA PRO A 154 2.41 -13.29 7.44
C PRO A 154 1.86 -14.13 6.25
N PRO A 155 2.40 -13.98 5.01
CA PRO A 155 3.34 -12.93 4.60
C PRO A 155 2.66 -11.56 4.65
N ARG A 156 3.43 -10.48 4.81
CA ARG A 156 2.89 -9.12 4.95
C ARG A 156 2.35 -8.62 3.60
N ILE A 157 1.14 -9.04 3.26
CA ILE A 157 0.38 -8.58 2.10
C ILE A 157 -0.16 -7.17 2.38
N TYR A 158 -0.20 -6.33 1.36
CA TYR A 158 -0.78 -4.98 1.40
C TYR A 158 -1.44 -4.66 0.07
N TRP A 159 -2.34 -3.66 0.03
CA TRP A 159 -2.87 -3.19 -1.25
C TRP A 159 -1.92 -2.19 -1.89
N GLY A 160 -1.53 -2.47 -3.14
CA GLY A 160 -0.51 -1.74 -3.89
C GLY A 160 -0.66 -1.90 -5.41
N PRO A 161 0.24 -1.31 -6.20
CA PRO A 161 0.16 -1.37 -7.66
C PRO A 161 0.39 -2.80 -8.19
N GLN A 162 -0.29 -3.15 -9.28
CA GLN A 162 -0.18 -4.49 -9.91
C GLN A 162 1.25 -4.82 -10.36
N GLN A 163 2.03 -3.81 -10.74
CA GLN A 163 3.43 -3.98 -11.16
C GLN A 163 4.42 -4.00 -9.98
N GLY A 164 3.91 -4.12 -8.75
CA GLY A 164 4.71 -4.30 -7.55
C GLY A 164 5.13 -5.75 -7.31
N PRO A 165 5.78 -6.04 -6.17
CA PRO A 165 6.14 -7.40 -5.78
C PRO A 165 4.90 -8.27 -5.49
N ASP A 166 5.06 -9.60 -5.43
CA ASP A 166 3.96 -10.58 -5.21
C ASP A 166 3.08 -10.31 -3.97
N ASN A 167 3.58 -9.56 -2.98
CA ASN A 167 2.84 -9.18 -1.79
C ASN A 167 2.10 -7.82 -1.89
N ALA A 168 2.15 -7.16 -3.05
CA ALA A 168 1.41 -5.96 -3.40
C ALA A 168 0.16 -6.33 -4.21
N TRP A 169 -0.98 -6.49 -3.52
CA TRP A 169 -2.22 -6.92 -4.13
C TRP A 169 -3.00 -5.74 -4.70
N SER A 170 -3.27 -5.79 -6.00
CA SER A 170 -3.94 -4.70 -6.72
C SER A 170 -5.44 -4.93 -6.91
N ASN A 171 -5.86 -6.17 -6.70
CA ASN A 171 -7.15 -6.76 -7.03
C ASN A 171 -7.44 -6.72 -8.54
N LEU A 172 -6.41 -6.74 -9.37
CA LEU A 172 -6.50 -6.88 -10.83
C LEU A 172 -6.05 -8.26 -11.35
N ASP A 173 -5.33 -9.01 -10.52
CA ASP A 173 -4.96 -10.40 -10.83
C ASP A 173 -6.10 -11.33 -10.37
N GLU A 174 -6.56 -12.21 -11.27
CA GLU A 174 -7.66 -13.15 -11.00
C GLU A 174 -7.35 -14.17 -9.90
N SER A 175 -6.07 -14.34 -9.54
CA SER A 175 -5.64 -15.18 -8.43
C SER A 175 -5.80 -14.51 -7.06
N GLU A 176 -6.00 -13.19 -7.03
CA GLU A 176 -6.23 -12.45 -5.78
C GLU A 176 -7.64 -12.76 -5.24
N PRO A 177 -7.78 -13.06 -3.94
CA PRO A 177 -9.02 -13.61 -3.40
C PRO A 177 -10.09 -12.55 -3.21
N SER A 178 -11.37 -12.94 -3.37
CA SER A 178 -12.51 -12.01 -3.26
C SER A 178 -12.59 -11.24 -1.93
N TYR A 179 -12.13 -11.81 -0.81
CA TYR A 179 -12.08 -11.08 0.48
C TYR A 179 -11.15 -9.87 0.45
N SER A 180 -10.12 -9.87 -0.41
CA SER A 180 -9.23 -8.72 -0.62
C SER A 180 -10.00 -7.59 -1.30
N HIS A 181 -10.81 -7.91 -2.32
CA HIS A 181 -11.71 -6.96 -2.98
C HIS A 181 -12.73 -6.39 -1.99
N ASP A 182 -13.38 -7.24 -1.19
CA ASP A 182 -14.37 -6.82 -0.19
C ASP A 182 -13.75 -5.91 0.88
N GLY A 183 -12.54 -6.25 1.34
CA GLY A 183 -11.76 -5.44 2.28
C GLY A 183 -11.48 -4.06 1.70
N LEU A 184 -10.90 -3.98 0.51
CA LEU A 184 -10.55 -2.69 -0.10
C LEU A 184 -11.81 -1.86 -0.42
N THR A 185 -12.87 -2.50 -0.89
CA THR A 185 -14.20 -1.87 -1.10
C THR A 185 -14.71 -1.22 0.18
N ARG A 186 -14.59 -1.90 1.32
CA ARG A 186 -14.98 -1.37 2.64
C ARG A 186 -14.14 -0.16 3.04
N TRP A 187 -12.82 -0.24 2.86
CA TRP A 187 -11.90 0.85 3.17
C TRP A 187 -12.20 2.10 2.31
N GLN A 188 -12.39 1.92 1.01
CA GLN A 188 -12.78 2.97 0.07
C GLN A 188 -14.15 3.57 0.42
N THR A 189 -15.14 2.72 0.72
CA THR A 189 -16.49 3.15 1.15
C THR A 189 -16.42 4.00 2.40
N ALA A 190 -15.63 3.59 3.40
CA ALA A 190 -15.48 4.32 4.65
C ALA A 190 -14.92 5.74 4.42
N LEU A 191 -14.03 5.91 3.42
CA LEU A 191 -13.46 7.20 3.05
C LEU A 191 -14.36 8.06 2.15
N GLY A 192 -15.45 7.51 1.62
CA GLY A 192 -16.32 8.20 0.67
C GLY A 192 -15.72 8.36 -0.72
N ILE A 193 -14.74 7.53 -1.09
CA ILE A 193 -14.18 7.45 -2.45
C ILE A 193 -14.86 6.32 -3.24
N PRO A 194 -14.73 6.25 -4.58
CA PRO A 194 -15.30 5.16 -5.36
C PRO A 194 -14.86 3.79 -4.82
N ALA A 195 -15.84 2.95 -4.47
CA ALA A 195 -15.61 1.63 -3.89
C ALA A 195 -15.41 0.59 -5.00
N THR A 196 -14.29 0.72 -5.72
CA THR A 196 -13.93 -0.15 -6.85
C THR A 196 -13.48 -1.54 -6.42
N GLY A 197 -13.05 -1.69 -5.17
CA GLY A 197 -12.39 -2.90 -4.68
C GLY A 197 -11.01 -3.11 -5.31
N VAL A 198 -10.49 -2.14 -6.06
CA VAL A 198 -9.23 -2.20 -6.82
C VAL A 198 -8.29 -1.11 -6.32
N PHE A 199 -6.99 -1.42 -6.24
CA PHE A 199 -5.98 -0.41 -5.93
C PHE A 199 -5.77 0.51 -7.13
N ASP A 200 -6.50 1.62 -7.15
CA ASP A 200 -6.46 2.63 -8.20
C ASP A 200 -5.77 3.93 -7.74
N GLY A 201 -5.65 4.90 -8.65
CA GLY A 201 -5.04 6.20 -8.36
C GLY A 201 -5.75 6.98 -7.24
N THR A 202 -7.06 6.77 -7.06
CA THR A 202 -7.83 7.42 -5.99
C THR A 202 -7.52 6.78 -4.63
N THR A 203 -7.39 5.46 -4.61
CA THR A 203 -6.98 4.67 -3.45
C THR A 203 -5.58 5.04 -3.00
N LYS A 204 -4.62 5.10 -3.94
CA LYS A 204 -3.27 5.58 -3.69
C LYS A 204 -3.27 6.99 -3.11
N ALA A 205 -4.01 7.91 -3.72
CA ALA A 205 -4.12 9.29 -3.26
C ALA A 205 -4.68 9.40 -1.83
N ALA A 206 -5.69 8.60 -1.49
CA ALA A 206 -6.25 8.57 -0.14
C ALA A 206 -5.27 8.01 0.90
N ALA A 207 -4.53 6.95 0.54
CA ALA A 207 -3.50 6.36 1.39
C ALA A 207 -2.37 7.36 1.66
N ILE A 208 -1.94 8.12 0.64
CA ILE A 208 -0.98 9.21 0.77
C ILE A 208 -1.44 10.23 1.83
N LEU A 209 -2.67 10.73 1.73
CA LEU A 209 -3.18 11.70 2.70
C LEU A 209 -3.30 11.10 4.12
N CYS A 210 -3.66 9.81 4.23
CA CYS A 210 -3.67 9.09 5.50
C CYS A 210 -2.27 9.09 6.12
N GLN A 211 -1.26 8.66 5.37
CA GLN A 211 0.13 8.59 5.82
C GLN A 211 0.68 9.97 6.22
N GLN A 212 0.46 10.97 5.38
CA GLN A 212 0.84 12.36 5.64
C GLN A 212 0.19 12.92 6.92
N SER A 213 -1.07 12.60 7.19
CA SER A 213 -1.78 13.08 8.39
C SER A 213 -1.33 12.42 9.70
N HIS A 214 -0.60 11.30 9.62
CA HIS A 214 -0.07 10.56 10.76
C HIS A 214 1.46 10.65 10.87
N ASP A 215 2.12 11.47 10.05
CA ASP A 215 3.58 11.55 9.95
C ASP A 215 4.25 10.18 9.71
N TRP A 216 3.58 9.33 8.91
CA TRP A 216 4.12 8.03 8.49
C TRP A 216 4.97 8.15 7.23
N ALA A 217 5.70 7.07 6.91
CA ALA A 217 6.36 6.97 5.61
C ALA A 217 5.30 7.00 4.50
N VAL A 218 5.47 7.91 3.54
CA VAL A 218 4.52 8.10 2.44
C VAL A 218 4.90 7.18 1.28
N THR A 219 4.14 6.11 1.11
CA THR A 219 4.29 5.13 0.02
C THR A 219 3.09 5.12 -0.93
N GLY A 220 1.93 5.57 -0.43
CA GLY A 220 0.63 5.46 -1.09
C GLY A 220 0.03 4.06 -1.12
N ASN A 221 0.66 3.07 -0.49
CA ASN A 221 0.08 1.74 -0.30
C ASN A 221 -0.86 1.72 0.91
N VAL A 222 -1.80 0.77 0.94
CA VAL A 222 -2.68 0.58 2.10
C VAL A 222 -2.21 -0.64 2.89
N TYR A 223 -1.61 -0.40 4.05
CA TYR A 223 -1.23 -1.42 5.02
C TYR A 223 -2.29 -1.51 6.13
N LYS A 224 -2.03 -2.42 7.08
CA LYS A 224 -2.81 -2.53 8.31
C LYS A 224 -2.94 -1.20 9.07
N GLY A 225 -1.93 -0.34 9.04
CA GLY A 225 -1.96 0.97 9.71
C GLY A 225 -3.05 1.88 9.15
N GLU A 226 -3.12 2.01 7.82
CA GLU A 226 -4.14 2.76 7.11
C GLU A 226 -5.54 2.14 7.26
N TRP A 227 -5.63 0.81 7.32
CA TRP A 227 -6.87 0.13 7.67
C TRP A 227 -7.33 0.48 9.08
N ASP A 228 -6.45 0.35 10.07
CA ASP A 228 -6.79 0.64 11.45
C ASP A 228 -7.19 2.11 11.61
N ALA A 229 -6.50 3.03 10.95
CA ALA A 229 -6.88 4.45 10.94
C ALA A 229 -8.31 4.64 10.42
N VAL A 230 -8.64 4.08 9.26
CA VAL A 230 -9.93 4.31 8.60
C VAL A 230 -11.08 3.52 9.25
N ILE A 231 -10.89 2.22 9.45
CA ILE A 231 -11.94 1.29 9.87
C ILE A 231 -12.08 1.29 11.39
N ASN A 232 -10.96 1.23 12.12
CA ASN A 232 -10.98 1.06 13.58
C ASN A 232 -10.96 2.39 14.34
N GLN A 233 -10.33 3.42 13.79
CA GLN A 233 -10.16 4.74 14.43
C GLN A 233 -11.02 5.83 13.78
N SER A 234 -11.79 5.47 12.76
CA SER A 234 -12.71 6.40 12.06
C SER A 234 -12.03 7.63 11.44
N TRP A 235 -10.75 7.54 11.07
CA TRP A 235 -10.07 8.58 10.31
C TRP A 235 -10.73 8.75 8.93
N ARG A 236 -10.84 9.99 8.46
CA ARG A 236 -11.45 10.34 7.17
C ARG A 236 -10.60 11.37 6.43
N LEU A 237 -10.82 11.46 5.12
CA LEU A 237 -10.12 12.42 4.28
C LEU A 237 -10.23 13.85 4.83
N PRO A 238 -9.12 14.60 4.94
CA PRO A 238 -9.14 15.97 5.42
C PRO A 238 -10.00 16.87 4.52
N THR A 239 -10.91 17.62 5.13
CA THR A 239 -11.78 18.56 4.39
C THR A 239 -10.97 19.67 3.73
N GLY A 240 -11.25 19.95 2.46
CA GLY A 240 -10.58 21.01 1.70
C GLY A 240 -9.16 20.67 1.23
N VAL A 241 -8.73 19.41 1.34
CA VAL A 241 -7.47 18.93 0.76
C VAL A 241 -7.78 18.09 -0.49
N PRO A 242 -7.35 18.52 -1.70
CA PRO A 242 -7.53 17.73 -2.91
C PRO A 242 -6.78 16.39 -2.85
N LEU A 243 -7.36 15.34 -3.42
CA LEU A 243 -6.67 14.05 -3.57
C LEU A 243 -5.52 14.19 -4.59
N PRO A 244 -4.28 13.81 -4.23
CA PRO A 244 -3.14 13.85 -5.15
C PRO A 244 -3.16 12.63 -6.09
N THR A 245 -4.07 12.65 -7.07
CA THR A 245 -4.26 11.53 -8.03
C THR A 245 -3.22 11.49 -9.15
N THR A 246 -2.41 12.54 -9.29
CA THR A 246 -1.29 12.62 -10.23
C THR A 246 -0.05 13.19 -9.52
N GLY A 247 1.12 12.86 -10.05
CA GLY A 247 2.41 13.31 -9.52
C GLY A 247 3.26 12.17 -8.95
N ILE A 248 4.44 12.54 -8.46
CA ILE A 248 5.43 11.62 -7.89
C ILE A 248 5.71 11.99 -6.44
N LEU A 249 5.86 10.99 -5.58
CA LEU A 249 6.16 11.20 -4.17
C LEU A 249 7.56 11.78 -3.99
N ARG A 250 7.69 12.77 -3.10
CA ARG A 250 8.99 13.26 -2.61
C ARG A 250 9.87 12.10 -2.12
N ALA A 251 9.30 11.18 -1.34
CA ALA A 251 9.99 9.98 -0.88
C ALA A 251 10.57 9.11 -2.02
N ASN A 252 9.92 9.07 -3.19
CA ASN A 252 10.41 8.31 -4.33
C ASN A 252 11.58 9.03 -5.03
N ILE A 253 11.51 10.35 -5.13
CA ILE A 253 12.61 11.18 -5.66
C ILE A 253 13.84 11.07 -4.77
N ASP A 254 13.67 11.20 -3.45
CA ASP A 254 14.75 11.08 -2.48
C ASP A 254 15.40 9.68 -2.56
N TYR A 255 14.58 8.65 -2.71
CA TYR A 255 15.04 7.27 -2.87
C TYR A 255 15.82 7.05 -4.17
N ALA A 256 15.32 7.54 -5.31
CA ALA A 256 16.00 7.49 -6.61
C ALA A 256 17.41 8.12 -6.52
N ILE A 257 17.50 9.34 -6.00
CA ILE A 257 18.79 10.02 -5.79
C ILE A 257 19.70 9.23 -4.83
N GLN A 258 19.14 8.61 -3.78
CA GLN A 258 19.90 7.80 -2.84
C GLN A 258 20.50 6.55 -3.50
N ILE A 259 19.72 5.79 -4.27
CA ILE A 259 20.20 4.55 -4.89
C ILE A 259 21.25 4.81 -5.97
N PHE A 260 21.12 5.92 -6.71
CA PHE A 260 22.13 6.41 -7.63
C PHE A 260 23.42 6.79 -6.89
N THR A 261 23.30 7.60 -5.83
CA THR A 261 24.45 8.12 -5.08
C THR A 261 25.31 6.99 -4.51
N LEU A 262 24.68 5.91 -4.05
CA LEU A 262 25.39 4.73 -3.53
C LEU A 262 26.23 3.99 -4.57
N ARG A 263 25.93 4.18 -5.87
CA ARG A 263 26.54 3.47 -7.00
C ARG A 263 27.47 4.36 -7.83
N VAL A 264 27.61 5.63 -7.48
CA VAL A 264 28.57 6.52 -8.15
C VAL A 264 29.98 5.91 -8.05
N GLY A 265 30.58 5.64 -9.20
CA GLY A 265 31.88 4.97 -9.34
C GLY A 265 31.81 3.48 -9.73
N ASP A 266 30.64 2.86 -9.70
CA ASP A 266 30.44 1.49 -10.14
C ASP A 266 30.70 1.34 -11.65
N PRO A 267 31.21 0.19 -12.13
CA PRO A 267 31.60 0.01 -13.51
C PRO A 267 30.42 0.07 -14.48
N TYR A 268 30.65 0.50 -15.72
CA TYR A 268 29.70 0.28 -16.81
C TYR A 268 29.69 -1.21 -17.21
N VAL A 269 28.50 -1.78 -17.38
CA VAL A 269 28.32 -3.19 -17.80
C VAL A 269 27.35 -3.24 -18.98
N GLU A 270 27.87 -3.33 -20.21
CA GLU A 270 27.06 -3.42 -21.44
C GLU A 270 26.11 -4.62 -21.40
N GLY A 271 24.81 -4.40 -21.60
CA GLY A 271 23.80 -5.46 -21.48
C GLY A 271 23.76 -6.08 -20.08
N GLY A 272 24.32 -5.38 -19.09
CA GLY A 272 24.35 -5.80 -17.71
C GLY A 272 22.95 -5.97 -17.12
N PRO A 273 22.85 -6.68 -15.99
CA PRO A 273 21.58 -6.77 -15.28
C PRO A 273 21.10 -5.38 -14.86
N THR A 274 19.84 -5.30 -14.44
CA THR A 274 19.37 -4.21 -13.58
C THR A 274 20.28 -4.01 -12.38
N LEU A 275 20.20 -2.84 -11.75
CA LEU A 275 20.94 -2.60 -10.51
C LEU A 275 20.57 -3.67 -9.49
N ASP A 276 21.58 -4.35 -8.94
CA ASP A 276 21.34 -5.42 -7.98
C ASP A 276 20.99 -4.80 -6.61
N PRO A 277 19.79 -5.08 -6.04
CA PRO A 277 19.43 -4.58 -4.71
C PRO A 277 20.31 -5.13 -3.59
N ASN A 278 20.89 -6.32 -3.79
CA ASN A 278 21.73 -7.02 -2.81
C ASN A 278 23.22 -6.79 -3.04
N ASN A 279 23.60 -6.21 -4.18
CA ASN A 279 24.98 -5.88 -4.52
C ASN A 279 25.08 -4.47 -5.09
N VAL A 280 25.21 -3.49 -4.20
CA VAL A 280 25.37 -2.06 -4.52
C VAL A 280 26.69 -1.70 -5.21
N SER A 281 27.50 -2.69 -5.60
CA SER A 281 28.71 -2.50 -6.42
C SER A 281 28.57 -3.16 -7.80
N ALA A 282 27.42 -3.75 -8.11
CA ALA A 282 27.10 -4.24 -9.44
C ALA A 282 26.74 -3.06 -10.33
N GLY A 283 27.52 -2.89 -11.40
CA GLY A 283 27.28 -1.91 -12.43
C GLY A 283 26.16 -2.28 -13.39
N THR A 284 25.75 -1.32 -14.23
CA THR A 284 24.76 -1.53 -15.29
C THR A 284 25.10 -0.67 -16.53
N ASP A 285 24.32 -0.79 -17.59
CA ASP A 285 24.40 0.06 -18.78
C ASP A 285 23.44 1.26 -18.72
N CYS A 286 23.47 2.10 -19.76
CA CYS A 286 22.69 3.34 -19.81
C CYS A 286 21.19 3.14 -19.66
N SER A 287 20.64 2.10 -20.26
CA SER A 287 19.20 1.84 -20.16
C SER A 287 18.83 1.10 -18.90
N GLY A 288 19.72 0.28 -18.33
CA GLY A 288 19.56 -0.27 -16.99
C GLY A 288 19.43 0.85 -15.97
N LEU A 289 20.36 1.81 -15.95
CA LEU A 289 20.30 2.98 -15.07
C LEU A 289 18.99 3.76 -15.22
N VAL A 290 18.61 4.15 -16.44
CA VAL A 290 17.39 4.94 -16.65
C VAL A 290 16.12 4.15 -16.30
N SER A 291 16.06 2.86 -16.63
CA SER A 291 14.92 2.01 -16.26
C SER A 291 14.77 1.95 -14.74
N GLU A 292 15.87 1.79 -14.02
CA GLU A 292 15.86 1.70 -12.56
C GLU A 292 15.43 3.01 -11.89
N GLU A 293 15.98 4.15 -12.34
CA GLU A 293 15.62 5.46 -11.79
C GLU A 293 14.15 5.79 -12.04
N LEU A 294 13.61 5.46 -13.22
CA LEU A 294 12.18 5.62 -13.50
C LEU A 294 11.31 4.70 -12.65
N GLU A 295 11.77 3.48 -12.40
CA GLU A 295 11.08 2.55 -11.52
C GLU A 295 11.06 3.05 -10.07
N ALA A 296 12.20 3.53 -9.56
CA ALA A 296 12.31 4.15 -8.25
C ALA A 296 11.39 5.38 -8.12
N LEU A 297 11.32 6.23 -9.16
CA LEU A 297 10.43 7.38 -9.20
C LEU A 297 8.94 6.99 -9.16
N VAL A 298 8.50 6.03 -9.97
CA VAL A 298 7.07 5.70 -10.10
C VAL A 298 6.57 4.78 -8.98
N TYR A 299 7.36 3.78 -8.61
CA TYR A 299 6.96 2.70 -7.71
C TYR A 299 7.53 2.85 -6.29
N GLY A 300 8.66 3.55 -6.14
CA GLY A 300 9.30 3.77 -4.84
C GLY A 300 9.92 2.51 -4.24
N SER A 301 10.57 2.65 -3.09
CA SER A 301 11.32 1.56 -2.43
C SER A 301 10.49 0.32 -2.06
N THR A 302 9.17 0.44 -1.99
CA THR A 302 8.27 -0.65 -1.60
C THR A 302 7.70 -1.45 -2.75
N ASN A 303 7.53 -0.83 -3.93
CA ASN A 303 6.84 -1.47 -5.06
C ASN A 303 7.75 -1.69 -6.28
N MET A 304 9.04 -1.46 -6.12
CA MET A 304 10.04 -1.73 -7.15
C MET A 304 10.34 -3.23 -7.20
N ASP A 305 10.25 -3.82 -8.38
CA ASP A 305 10.60 -5.21 -8.68
C ASP A 305 12.02 -5.36 -9.27
N TRP A 306 12.73 -4.25 -9.48
CA TRP A 306 14.12 -4.20 -9.97
C TRP A 306 14.27 -4.84 -11.35
N SER A 307 13.28 -4.58 -12.22
CA SER A 307 13.20 -5.15 -13.57
C SER A 307 13.47 -4.11 -14.65
N ARG A 308 14.22 -4.52 -15.68
CA ARG A 308 14.50 -3.67 -16.83
C ARG A 308 13.28 -3.68 -17.75
N ARG A 309 12.52 -2.59 -17.76
CA ARG A 309 11.29 -2.47 -18.59
C ARG A 309 11.49 -1.60 -19.83
N CYS A 310 12.60 -0.88 -19.92
CA CYS A 310 12.93 -0.08 -21.10
C CYS A 310 14.39 -0.19 -21.53
N THR A 311 14.61 -0.04 -22.83
CA THR A 311 15.93 0.14 -23.45
C THR A 311 15.89 1.29 -24.44
N THR A 312 17.04 1.72 -24.94
CA THR A 312 17.12 2.70 -26.04
C THR A 312 16.38 2.24 -27.29
N GLU A 313 16.34 0.92 -27.56
CA GLU A 313 15.73 0.32 -28.75
C GLU A 313 14.22 0.12 -28.60
N ASN A 314 13.75 -0.13 -27.38
CA ASN A 314 12.33 -0.32 -27.08
C ASN A 314 11.61 1.00 -26.75
N TRP A 315 12.36 2.10 -26.64
CA TRP A 315 11.79 3.43 -26.41
C TRP A 315 11.16 3.98 -27.70
N PRO A 316 9.97 4.62 -27.66
CA PRO A 316 9.29 5.08 -28.87
C PRO A 316 10.13 6.05 -29.73
N TYR A 317 10.44 5.65 -30.96
CA TYR A 317 11.21 6.45 -31.92
C TYR A 317 10.84 6.09 -33.37
N ASP A 318 10.83 7.06 -34.29
CA ASP A 318 10.65 6.78 -35.71
C ASP A 318 12.00 6.41 -36.34
N TYR A 319 12.31 5.12 -36.27
CA TYR A 319 13.53 4.55 -36.86
C TYR A 319 13.54 4.59 -38.39
N ALA A 320 12.38 4.65 -39.05
CA ALA A 320 12.32 4.70 -40.51
C ALA A 320 12.81 6.05 -41.03
N ASN A 321 12.44 7.13 -40.35
CA ASN A 321 12.82 8.50 -40.72
C ASN A 321 13.95 9.07 -39.87
N GLN A 322 14.41 8.33 -38.85
CA GLN A 322 15.44 8.76 -37.90
C GLN A 322 15.05 10.09 -37.23
N VAL A 323 13.84 10.14 -36.67
CA VAL A 323 13.32 11.31 -35.95
C VAL A 323 12.57 10.92 -34.67
N ALA A 324 12.54 11.84 -33.71
CA ALA A 324 11.69 11.74 -32.52
C ALA A 324 10.22 11.51 -32.91
N VAL A 325 9.49 10.76 -32.08
CA VAL A 325 8.03 10.72 -32.16
C VAL A 325 7.43 12.11 -31.88
N ALA A 326 6.14 12.27 -32.17
CA ALA A 326 5.47 13.55 -31.96
C ALA A 326 5.54 14.00 -30.49
N PRO A 327 5.82 15.29 -30.20
CA PRO A 327 5.72 15.81 -28.85
C PRO A 327 4.33 15.55 -28.24
N GLY A 328 4.30 15.19 -26.95
CA GLY A 328 3.07 14.76 -26.27
C GLY A 328 2.81 13.26 -26.33
N THR A 329 3.58 12.50 -27.11
CA THR A 329 3.48 11.03 -27.12
C THR A 329 3.84 10.48 -25.75
N ALA A 330 3.00 9.58 -25.22
CA ALA A 330 3.26 8.88 -23.96
C ALA A 330 4.33 7.80 -24.15
N GLY A 331 5.26 7.72 -23.20
CA GLY A 331 6.34 6.75 -23.18
C GLY A 331 6.25 5.84 -21.95
N PRO A 332 7.29 5.02 -21.74
CA PRO A 332 7.42 4.19 -20.54
C PRO A 332 7.25 5.00 -19.27
N TYR A 333 6.73 4.37 -18.21
CA TYR A 333 6.57 4.97 -16.87
C TYR A 333 5.76 6.28 -16.82
N GLY A 334 4.98 6.59 -17.87
CA GLY A 334 4.21 7.83 -17.96
C GLY A 334 5.03 9.05 -18.39
N THR A 335 6.24 8.85 -18.91
CA THR A 335 7.03 9.91 -19.55
C THR A 335 6.32 10.49 -20.78
N ILE A 336 6.68 11.71 -21.18
CA ILE A 336 6.10 12.42 -22.32
C ILE A 336 7.22 12.90 -23.24
N CYS A 337 7.08 12.68 -24.55
CA CYS A 337 8.04 13.17 -25.53
C CYS A 337 7.98 14.71 -25.62
N ALA A 338 9.12 15.36 -25.54
CA ALA A 338 9.28 16.80 -25.78
C ALA A 338 9.79 17.11 -27.20
N GLY A 339 10.15 16.07 -27.98
CA GLY A 339 10.68 16.20 -29.33
C GLY A 339 12.21 16.26 -29.38
N ARG A 340 12.77 16.73 -30.49
CA ARG A 340 14.21 16.65 -30.79
C ARG A 340 15.01 17.94 -30.53
N SER A 341 16.33 17.80 -30.40
CA SER A 341 17.27 18.93 -30.42
C SER A 341 17.11 19.80 -31.69
N PRO A 342 17.27 21.13 -31.60
CA PRO A 342 17.58 21.91 -30.40
C PRO A 342 16.33 22.34 -29.58
N GLY A 343 15.11 22.05 -30.06
CA GLY A 343 13.87 22.55 -29.45
C GLY A 343 13.33 21.72 -28.28
N GLY A 344 13.60 20.41 -28.28
CA GLY A 344 12.99 19.45 -27.35
C GLY A 344 13.32 19.76 -25.88
N LEU A 345 14.58 20.02 -25.55
CA LEU A 345 14.98 20.39 -24.19
C LEU A 345 14.26 21.66 -23.69
N ALA A 346 14.13 22.68 -24.56
CA ALA A 346 13.46 23.93 -24.22
C ALA A 346 11.92 23.79 -24.12
N ALA A 347 11.36 22.71 -24.68
CA ALA A 347 9.93 22.41 -24.61
C ALA A 347 9.53 21.67 -23.33
N ILE A 348 10.49 21.20 -22.53
CA ILE A 348 10.23 20.53 -21.26
C ILE A 348 9.66 21.54 -20.25
N PRO A 349 8.52 21.24 -19.59
CA PRO A 349 7.96 22.09 -18.55
C PRO A 349 8.91 22.22 -17.35
N ALA A 350 8.99 23.42 -16.76
CA ALA A 350 9.83 23.67 -15.57
C ALA A 350 9.44 22.81 -14.34
N GLY A 351 8.22 22.27 -14.31
CA GLY A 351 7.74 21.35 -13.27
C GLY A 351 7.96 19.86 -13.58
N ALA A 352 8.74 19.53 -14.61
CA ALA A 352 9.14 18.15 -14.86
C ALA A 352 10.05 17.65 -13.73
N ILE A 353 9.80 16.42 -13.28
CA ILE A 353 10.57 15.80 -12.19
C ILE A 353 11.86 15.21 -12.74
N ALA A 354 11.78 14.60 -13.92
CA ALA A 354 12.91 14.00 -14.60
C ALA A 354 12.98 14.41 -16.06
N ILE A 355 14.20 14.49 -16.58
CA ILE A 355 14.52 14.72 -18.00
C ILE A 355 15.32 13.52 -18.49
N ILE A 356 14.91 12.93 -19.60
CA ILE A 356 15.52 11.73 -20.19
C ILE A 356 15.92 12.08 -21.63
N PRO A 357 17.14 12.55 -21.87
CA PRO A 357 17.65 12.67 -23.23
C PRO A 357 18.08 11.29 -23.74
N ILE A 358 17.80 11.03 -25.02
CA ILE A 358 18.10 9.76 -25.67
C ILE A 358 18.82 10.03 -26.99
N MET A 359 19.75 9.14 -27.32
CA MET A 359 20.49 9.07 -28.57
C MET A 359 20.19 7.72 -29.22
N HIS A 360 19.31 7.71 -30.22
CA HIS A 360 18.96 6.53 -30.99
C HIS A 360 19.90 6.38 -32.21
N ARG A 361 20.77 5.36 -32.24
CA ARG A 361 21.57 5.03 -33.44
C ARG A 361 21.66 3.54 -33.78
N GLY A 362 20.54 2.83 -33.64
CA GLY A 362 20.44 1.43 -34.07
C GLY A 362 21.00 0.40 -33.09
N GLY A 363 21.22 0.79 -31.83
CA GLY A 363 21.54 -0.09 -30.69
C GLY A 363 23.02 -0.27 -30.34
N GLY A 364 23.27 -0.88 -29.17
CA GLY A 364 24.61 -1.15 -28.63
C GLY A 364 25.41 0.11 -28.31
N ASP A 365 26.73 0.04 -28.46
CA ASP A 365 27.69 1.16 -28.24
C ASP A 365 27.37 2.47 -29.00
N SER A 366 26.45 2.45 -29.97
CA SER A 366 26.06 3.63 -30.75
C SER A 366 24.84 4.36 -30.17
N SER A 367 24.09 3.75 -29.24
CA SER A 367 22.92 4.36 -28.60
C SER A 367 23.20 4.66 -27.13
N HIS A 368 22.57 5.71 -26.61
CA HIS A 368 22.79 6.13 -25.23
C HIS A 368 21.57 6.83 -24.68
N MET A 369 21.44 6.79 -23.36
CA MET A 369 20.45 7.55 -22.62
C MET A 369 20.97 7.86 -21.22
N GLU A 370 20.46 8.93 -20.64
CA GLU A 370 20.74 9.30 -19.26
C GLU A 370 19.46 9.89 -18.66
N ILE A 371 19.49 10.21 -17.37
CA ILE A 371 18.37 10.83 -16.68
C ILE A 371 18.87 11.94 -15.78
N GLN A 372 18.15 13.06 -15.75
CA GLN A 372 18.32 14.09 -14.73
C GLN A 372 17.09 14.09 -13.83
N VAL A 373 17.27 13.93 -12.52
CA VAL A 373 16.20 14.00 -11.51
C VAL A 373 16.46 15.18 -10.59
N GLU A 374 15.53 16.14 -10.52
CA GLU A 374 15.68 17.37 -9.72
C GLU A 374 17.07 18.05 -9.88
N GLY A 375 17.57 18.13 -11.11
CA GLY A 375 18.87 18.74 -11.41
C GLY A 375 20.10 17.85 -11.15
N VAL A 376 19.92 16.68 -10.53
CA VAL A 376 20.96 15.67 -10.40
C VAL A 376 21.03 14.89 -11.71
N LEU A 377 22.05 15.16 -12.51
CA LEU A 377 22.33 14.42 -13.74
C LEU A 377 22.95 13.05 -13.40
N MET A 378 22.39 11.98 -13.98
CA MET A 378 22.72 10.59 -13.70
C MET A 378 23.01 9.86 -15.02
N GLU A 379 24.26 9.47 -15.22
CA GLU A 379 24.73 8.72 -16.38
C GLU A 379 25.42 7.43 -15.91
N SER A 380 25.32 6.37 -16.71
CA SER A 380 26.27 5.25 -16.65
C SER A 380 27.08 5.27 -17.93
N GLY A 381 28.37 5.60 -17.80
CA GLY A 381 29.25 6.00 -18.91
C GLY A 381 29.19 5.09 -20.14
N GLY A 382 28.54 5.57 -21.20
CA GLY A 382 28.74 5.03 -22.54
C GLY A 382 30.13 5.42 -23.04
N ARG A 383 30.71 4.67 -23.99
CA ARG A 383 31.96 5.07 -24.68
C ARG A 383 31.72 6.28 -25.58
N HIS A 384 31.51 7.44 -24.98
CA HIS A 384 31.46 8.70 -25.71
C HIS A 384 32.89 9.22 -25.87
N ASN A 385 33.34 9.30 -27.12
CA ASN A 385 34.30 10.32 -27.57
C ASN A 385 35.79 10.13 -27.21
N ASN A 386 36.36 8.92 -27.31
CA ASN A 386 37.80 8.69 -27.09
C ASN A 386 38.31 9.18 -25.70
N VAL A 387 37.45 9.18 -24.68
CA VAL A 387 37.88 9.45 -23.32
C VAL A 387 38.79 8.30 -22.87
N PRO A 388 40.00 8.56 -22.32
CA PRO A 388 40.91 7.51 -21.89
C PRO A 388 40.25 6.58 -20.86
N PRO A 389 40.58 5.28 -20.86
CA PRO A 389 40.08 4.34 -19.86
C PRO A 389 40.33 4.89 -18.45
N GLY A 390 39.26 5.17 -17.71
CA GLY A 390 39.30 5.76 -16.36
C GLY A 390 38.67 7.15 -16.21
N ALA A 391 38.14 7.76 -17.28
CA ALA A 391 37.40 9.04 -17.20
C ALA A 391 35.97 9.01 -17.80
N SER A 392 35.56 7.93 -18.46
CA SER A 392 34.16 7.51 -18.63
C SER A 392 34.13 5.98 -18.64
N GLY A 393 33.09 5.38 -18.06
CA GLY A 393 33.01 3.93 -17.81
C GLY A 393 32.57 3.56 -16.40
N SER A 394 32.02 4.53 -15.65
CA SER A 394 31.36 4.30 -14.37
C SER A 394 30.05 5.06 -14.29
N ILE A 395 29.19 4.66 -13.36
CA ILE A 395 28.00 5.43 -12.96
C ILE A 395 28.46 6.75 -12.33
N GLY A 396 27.90 7.88 -12.75
CA GLY A 396 28.33 9.20 -12.30
C GLY A 396 27.50 10.36 -12.85
N GLY A 397 27.66 11.54 -12.25
CA GLY A 397 26.96 12.75 -12.69
C GLY A 397 27.86 13.69 -13.48
N ALA A 398 27.45 14.96 -13.61
CA ALA A 398 28.18 15.96 -14.39
C ALA A 398 29.66 16.11 -13.97
N ALA A 399 29.96 15.95 -12.67
CA ALA A 399 31.33 16.00 -12.14
C ALA A 399 32.19 14.78 -12.56
N GLN A 400 31.55 13.70 -13.00
CA GLN A 400 32.17 12.45 -13.47
C GLN A 400 32.11 12.33 -15.00
N GLY A 401 31.77 13.41 -15.71
CA GLY A 401 31.78 13.45 -17.18
C GLY A 401 30.43 13.17 -17.84
N ALA A 402 29.32 13.19 -17.09
CA ALA A 402 27.99 13.02 -17.68
C ALA A 402 27.72 13.99 -18.82
N THR A 403 27.05 13.50 -19.85
CA THR A 403 26.82 14.24 -21.07
C THR A 403 25.93 15.43 -20.78
N ALA A 404 26.27 16.62 -21.29
CA ALA A 404 25.42 17.77 -21.04
C ALA A 404 24.04 17.57 -21.69
N LEU A 405 22.96 17.94 -20.99
CA LEU A 405 21.59 17.85 -21.53
C LEU A 405 21.41 18.57 -22.86
N ASN A 406 22.23 19.58 -23.18
CA ASN A 406 22.17 20.30 -24.45
C ASN A 406 23.15 19.75 -25.51
N ASN A 407 23.70 18.54 -25.34
CA ASN A 407 24.57 17.91 -26.33
C ASN A 407 23.80 17.74 -27.66
N PRO A 408 24.35 18.22 -28.80
CA PRO A 408 23.73 18.08 -30.10
C PRO A 408 23.53 16.62 -30.57
N GLU A 409 24.15 15.64 -29.91
CA GLU A 409 24.00 14.21 -30.24
C GLU A 409 22.68 13.60 -29.75
N TRP A 410 21.96 14.25 -28.84
CA TRP A 410 20.64 13.83 -28.39
C TRP A 410 19.62 13.91 -29.53
N THR A 411 19.05 12.76 -29.88
CA THR A 411 18.05 12.62 -30.93
C THR A 411 16.69 13.12 -30.47
N ASP A 412 16.37 12.96 -29.19
CA ASP A 412 15.08 13.31 -28.59
C ASP A 412 15.15 13.43 -27.08
N TYR A 413 14.13 14.10 -26.53
CA TYR A 413 13.98 14.36 -25.11
C TYR A 413 12.63 13.87 -24.62
N TRP A 414 12.65 13.29 -23.44
CA TRP A 414 11.47 12.89 -22.70
C TRP A 414 11.50 13.49 -21.31
N TYR A 415 10.34 13.60 -20.68
CA TYR A 415 10.26 14.08 -19.31
C TYR A 415 9.20 13.31 -18.52
N LEU A 416 9.43 13.15 -17.22
CA LEU A 416 8.42 12.66 -16.29
C LEU A 416 7.66 13.87 -15.71
N PRO A 417 6.34 14.00 -15.93
CA PRO A 417 5.58 15.16 -15.50
C PRO A 417 5.41 15.19 -13.97
N GLY A 418 5.45 16.39 -13.39
CA GLY A 418 5.00 16.65 -12.03
C GLY A 418 3.47 16.62 -11.86
N PRO A 419 2.95 17.06 -10.69
CA PRO A 419 3.66 17.72 -9.59
C PRO A 419 4.42 16.75 -8.67
N ILE A 420 5.19 17.31 -7.74
CA ILE A 420 5.75 16.57 -6.61
C ILE A 420 4.71 16.55 -5.48
N ILE A 421 4.49 15.38 -4.92
CA ILE A 421 3.64 15.14 -3.77
C ILE A 421 4.56 15.06 -2.54
N GLU A 422 4.53 16.10 -1.71
CA GLU A 422 5.43 16.21 -0.55
C GLU A 422 5.08 15.20 0.56
N ASN A 423 6.01 14.99 1.50
CA ASN A 423 5.82 14.00 2.58
C ASN A 423 4.85 14.47 3.69
N THR A 424 4.48 15.75 3.70
CA THR A 424 3.62 16.35 4.72
C THR A 424 2.27 16.70 4.15
N LEU A 425 1.23 16.68 5.01
CA LEU A 425 -0.12 17.02 4.60
C LEU A 425 -0.17 18.47 4.06
N PRO A 426 -0.79 18.71 2.89
CA PRO A 426 -0.99 20.06 2.38
C PRO A 426 -1.81 20.90 3.36
N ALA A 427 -1.54 22.20 3.41
CA ALA A 427 -2.41 23.13 4.13
C ALA A 427 -3.84 23.04 3.59
N SER A 428 -4.83 22.94 4.48
CA SER A 428 -6.25 22.92 4.08
C SER A 428 -6.58 24.18 3.29
N VAL A 429 -7.20 23.99 2.12
CA VAL A 429 -7.81 25.10 1.39
C VAL A 429 -9.13 25.40 2.08
N THR A 430 -9.12 26.29 3.07
CA THR A 430 -10.37 26.82 3.63
C THR A 430 -11.05 27.66 2.57
N ALA A 431 -11.94 27.04 1.78
CA ALA A 431 -13.03 27.78 1.17
C ALA A 431 -13.88 28.33 2.32
N PRO A 432 -14.19 29.64 2.36
CA PRO A 432 -15.09 30.16 3.38
C PRO A 432 -16.43 29.40 3.30
N PRO A 433 -17.12 29.17 4.43
CA PRO A 433 -18.42 28.51 4.43
C PRO A 433 -19.36 29.19 3.43
N ASP A 434 -20.19 28.40 2.74
CA ASP A 434 -21.28 28.97 1.96
C ASP A 434 -22.31 29.55 2.93
N TYR A 435 -22.08 30.80 3.32
CA TYR A 435 -22.93 31.52 4.25
C TYR A 435 -24.37 31.65 3.71
N LEU A 436 -24.59 31.61 2.39
CA LEU A 436 -25.94 31.64 1.83
C LEU A 436 -26.67 30.33 2.13
N GLN A 437 -26.01 29.19 1.96
CA GLN A 437 -26.59 27.89 2.31
C GLN A 437 -26.84 27.77 3.82
N LEU A 438 -25.88 28.18 4.66
CA LEU A 438 -26.05 28.17 6.12
C LEU A 438 -27.18 29.10 6.58
N ILE A 439 -27.31 30.29 5.98
CA ILE A 439 -28.42 31.21 6.27
C ILE A 439 -29.75 30.59 5.81
N TYR A 440 -29.79 29.97 4.63
CA TYR A 440 -30.98 29.32 4.11
C TYR A 440 -31.44 28.17 5.02
N GLU A 441 -30.54 27.27 5.41
CA GLU A 441 -30.83 26.14 6.31
C GLU A 441 -31.31 26.62 7.70
N GLN A 442 -30.73 27.70 8.24
CA GLN A 442 -31.24 28.28 9.48
C GLN A 442 -32.67 28.81 9.33
N LEU A 443 -32.95 29.52 8.24
CA LEU A 443 -34.28 30.12 8.02
C LEU A 443 -35.35 29.09 7.65
N ALA A 444 -34.99 28.08 6.84
CA ALA A 444 -35.91 27.11 6.26
C ALA A 444 -36.02 25.80 7.06
N GLY A 445 -35.09 25.54 7.98
CA GLY A 445 -34.98 24.27 8.71
C GLY A 445 -34.23 23.19 7.93
N PRO A 446 -33.91 22.05 8.57
CA PRO A 446 -33.22 20.94 7.93
C PRO A 446 -33.92 20.54 6.61
N ASP A 447 -33.16 20.50 5.51
CA ASP A 447 -33.63 20.18 4.16
C ASP A 447 -34.80 21.06 3.66
N GLY A 448 -35.02 22.22 4.26
CA GLY A 448 -36.14 23.13 3.94
C GLY A 448 -37.50 22.68 4.48
N HIS A 449 -37.53 21.71 5.41
CA HIS A 449 -38.76 21.12 5.94
C HIS A 449 -39.26 21.77 7.24
N GLY A 450 -38.68 22.90 7.66
CA GLY A 450 -39.07 23.62 8.87
C GLY A 450 -38.53 23.00 10.16
N TRP A 451 -38.64 23.74 11.25
CA TRP A 451 -38.12 23.34 12.57
C TRP A 451 -39.23 22.77 13.44
N GLN A 452 -39.06 21.55 13.93
CA GLN A 452 -40.06 20.89 14.78
C GLN A 452 -40.41 21.72 16.02
N GLN A 453 -39.43 22.40 16.64
CA GLN A 453 -39.67 23.22 17.82
C GLN A 453 -40.54 24.47 17.54
N LEU A 454 -40.70 24.89 16.29
CA LEU A 454 -41.55 26.02 15.91
C LEU A 454 -43.02 25.61 15.77
N GLY A 455 -43.32 24.31 15.88
CA GLY A 455 -44.64 23.75 15.66
C GLY A 455 -44.96 23.57 14.18
N THR A 456 -46.21 23.21 13.89
CA THR A 456 -46.65 22.85 12.54
C THR A 456 -47.67 23.83 11.95
N ASN A 457 -47.76 23.81 10.62
CA ASN A 457 -48.85 24.44 9.88
C ASN A 457 -50.12 23.57 9.89
N ALA A 458 -51.20 24.04 9.26
CA ALA A 458 -52.48 23.34 9.22
C ALA A 458 -52.41 21.95 8.55
N ASP A 459 -51.41 21.74 7.70
CA ASP A 459 -51.19 20.50 6.97
C ASP A 459 -50.26 19.52 7.71
N GLY A 460 -49.79 19.88 8.91
CA GLY A 460 -48.93 19.05 9.76
C GLY A 460 -47.43 19.15 9.48
N THR A 461 -46.99 20.01 8.55
CA THR A 461 -45.58 20.26 8.24
C THR A 461 -44.97 21.23 9.24
N ASN A 462 -43.69 21.06 9.62
CA ASN A 462 -43.01 21.98 10.53
C ASN A 462 -42.91 23.40 9.91
N LEU A 463 -43.01 24.43 10.76
CA LEU A 463 -42.89 25.82 10.32
C LEU A 463 -41.44 26.20 10.08
N THR A 464 -41.18 26.96 9.01
CA THR A 464 -39.92 27.71 8.85
C THR A 464 -39.90 28.91 9.80
N ILE A 465 -38.73 29.53 10.01
CA ILE A 465 -38.63 30.75 10.82
C ILE A 465 -39.52 31.86 10.24
N VAL A 466 -39.53 32.00 8.92
CA VAL A 466 -40.35 33.02 8.23
C VAL A 466 -41.84 32.77 8.45
N GLN A 467 -42.28 31.51 8.35
CA GLN A 467 -43.68 31.14 8.57
C GLN A 467 -44.09 31.29 10.04
N PHE A 468 -43.21 30.92 10.98
CA PHE A 468 -43.43 31.12 12.41
C PHE A 468 -43.62 32.61 12.73
N LEU A 469 -42.71 33.46 12.26
CA LEU A 469 -42.81 34.91 12.44
C LEU A 469 -44.09 35.45 11.81
N ALA A 470 -44.43 35.07 10.58
CA ALA A 470 -45.67 35.51 9.93
C ALA A 470 -46.93 35.11 10.72
N LYS A 471 -46.95 33.89 11.29
CA LYS A 471 -48.07 33.37 12.07
C LYS A 471 -48.29 34.14 13.37
N TYR A 472 -47.22 34.49 14.08
CA TYR A 472 -47.33 35.11 15.42
C TYR A 472 -47.10 36.62 15.44
N LYS A 473 -46.63 37.22 14.34
CA LYS A 473 -46.40 38.66 14.24
C LYS A 473 -47.65 39.49 14.56
N PRO A 474 -48.87 39.16 14.07
CA PRO A 474 -50.05 39.96 14.41
C PRO A 474 -50.36 39.97 15.91
N ALA A 475 -50.23 38.81 16.59
CA ALA A 475 -50.43 38.72 18.02
C ALA A 475 -49.33 39.46 18.81
N LEU A 476 -48.08 39.42 18.32
CA LEU A 476 -46.99 40.20 18.90
C LEU A 476 -47.20 41.70 18.72
N ASP A 477 -47.66 42.15 17.54
CA ASP A 477 -47.97 43.55 17.26
C ASP A 477 -49.10 44.06 18.16
N GLU A 478 -50.14 43.24 18.40
CA GLU A 478 -51.22 43.55 19.36
C GLU A 478 -50.70 43.67 20.81
N LEU A 479 -49.85 42.74 21.25
CA LEU A 479 -49.22 42.80 22.58
C LEU A 479 -48.31 44.03 22.75
N LEU A 480 -47.56 44.38 21.71
CA LEU A 480 -46.71 45.58 21.71
C LEU A 480 -47.56 46.86 21.73
N ALA A 481 -48.68 46.89 21.01
CA ALA A 481 -49.62 48.02 21.05
C ALA A 481 -50.24 48.19 22.45
N GLN A 482 -50.50 47.09 23.17
CA GLN A 482 -51.01 47.12 24.55
C GLN A 482 -49.98 47.64 25.58
N ASN A 483 -48.67 47.47 25.32
CA ASN A 483 -47.59 47.96 26.19
C ASN A 483 -47.17 49.42 25.92
N GLY A 484 -47.76 50.10 24.93
CA GLY A 484 -47.42 51.47 24.55
C GLY A 484 -47.94 52.58 25.48
N GLU A 485 -48.78 52.29 26.47
CA GLU A 485 -49.27 53.26 27.46
C GLU A 485 -48.56 53.09 28.82
N VAL A 486 -47.28 53.42 28.90
CA VAL A 486 -46.64 53.75 30.20
C VAL A 486 -46.36 55.25 30.21
N LYS A 487 -47.12 55.97 31.03
CA LYS A 487 -46.97 57.41 31.30
C LYS A 487 -45.54 57.73 31.74
N THR A 488 -44.87 58.56 30.94
CA THR A 488 -43.60 59.19 31.25
C THR A 488 -43.75 60.13 32.45
N THR A 489 -43.25 59.69 33.60
CA THR A 489 -42.82 60.60 34.66
C THR A 489 -41.57 60.00 35.28
N THR A 490 -40.41 60.52 34.91
CA THR A 490 -39.37 61.06 35.84
C THR A 490 -38.09 61.32 35.03
N THR A 491 -37.55 62.50 35.27
CA THR A 491 -36.36 63.16 34.71
C THR A 491 -35.07 62.33 34.67
N LEU A 492 -34.34 62.42 33.56
CA LEU A 492 -32.94 62.00 33.40
C LEU A 492 -31.98 63.08 33.92
N PRO A 493 -30.91 62.70 34.64
CA PRO A 493 -29.63 63.36 34.52
C PRO A 493 -28.66 62.49 33.69
N THR A 494 -28.10 63.14 32.68
CA THR A 494 -26.98 62.73 31.85
C THR A 494 -25.71 62.49 32.67
N THR A 495 -24.98 61.40 32.41
CA THR A 495 -23.50 61.43 32.31
C THR A 495 -22.95 60.22 31.54
N THR A 496 -22.07 60.57 30.61
CA THR A 496 -21.20 59.80 29.71
C THR A 496 -20.38 58.68 30.39
N PRO A 497 -20.05 57.58 29.69
CA PRO A 497 -19.31 56.45 30.27
C PRO A 497 -17.79 56.68 30.26
N PRO A 498 -17.04 56.25 31.31
CA PRO A 498 -15.60 56.08 31.22
C PRO A 498 -15.25 54.61 30.91
N ALA A 499 -14.28 54.42 30.03
CA ALA A 499 -13.56 53.16 29.85
C ALA A 499 -12.47 53.03 30.93
N THR A 500 -12.29 51.83 31.50
CA THR A 500 -11.02 51.07 31.60
C THR A 500 -11.03 49.97 32.69
N SER A 501 -10.43 48.83 32.33
CA SER A 501 -9.50 48.01 33.15
C SER A 501 -9.98 46.98 34.20
N THR A 502 -9.40 45.78 34.05
CA THR A 502 -8.90 44.80 35.05
C THR A 502 -9.83 43.84 35.83
N ALA A 503 -9.67 42.55 35.50
CA ALA A 503 -9.52 41.34 36.32
C ALA A 503 -10.23 41.17 37.70
N ALA A 504 -11.00 40.08 37.86
CA ALA A 504 -10.83 39.04 38.91
C ALA A 504 -11.96 37.97 38.89
N SER A 505 -11.55 36.71 38.71
CA SER A 505 -11.80 35.51 39.56
C SER A 505 -13.19 34.99 39.99
N HIS A 506 -13.29 33.65 39.92
CA HIS A 506 -14.19 32.66 40.58
C HIS A 506 -15.53 32.34 39.88
N VAL A 507 -15.95 31.08 39.67
CA VAL A 507 -16.09 29.96 40.64
C VAL A 507 -15.89 28.58 39.96
N ALA A 508 -15.31 27.64 40.72
CA ALA A 508 -15.06 26.23 40.36
C ALA A 508 -16.23 25.29 40.70
N LEU A 509 -16.32 24.15 40.03
CA LEU A 509 -17.15 23.00 40.40
C LEU A 509 -16.24 21.89 40.96
N ASP A 510 -16.57 21.46 42.18
CA ASP A 510 -15.86 20.45 42.97
C ASP A 510 -16.03 19.03 42.40
N ALA A 511 -14.94 18.26 42.39
CA ALA A 511 -14.98 16.80 42.37
C ALA A 511 -14.06 16.27 43.48
N GLU A 512 -14.66 15.56 44.42
CA GLU A 512 -14.08 15.02 45.64
C GLU A 512 -13.15 13.80 45.34
N ILE A 513 -11.86 13.92 45.71
CA ILE A 513 -11.08 13.05 46.64
C ILE A 513 -11.05 11.52 46.37
N LEU A 514 -9.96 10.72 46.39
CA LEU A 514 -8.47 10.70 46.58
C LEU A 514 -8.05 9.18 46.52
N PRO A 515 -6.79 8.69 46.72
CA PRO A 515 -5.43 9.25 46.57
C PRO A 515 -4.35 8.33 45.90
N ALA A 516 -3.39 9.01 45.25
CA ALA A 516 -1.92 8.88 45.22
C ALA A 516 -1.14 7.56 45.48
N ALA A 517 -0.15 7.31 44.61
CA ALA A 517 1.20 6.87 45.01
C ALA A 517 2.32 7.43 44.08
N LYS A 518 3.05 8.41 44.64
CA LYS A 518 4.47 8.82 44.44
C LYS A 518 5.20 8.48 43.11
N ALA A 519 5.49 9.53 42.34
CA ALA A 519 6.69 9.62 41.51
C ALA A 519 7.87 10.14 42.34
N ALA A 520 9.00 9.42 42.31
CA ALA A 520 10.28 9.91 42.79
C ALA A 520 11.16 10.25 41.57
N SER A 521 11.55 11.52 41.49
CA SER A 521 12.60 12.04 40.64
C SER A 521 13.91 11.29 40.86
N LEU A 522 14.78 11.21 39.84
CA LEU A 522 16.21 11.47 40.03
C LEU A 522 16.91 11.83 38.72
N ASN A 523 17.87 12.73 38.89
CA ASN A 523 18.54 13.58 37.91
C ASN A 523 19.72 12.91 37.22
N ARG A 524 20.08 13.50 36.07
CA ARG A 524 21.36 13.35 35.36
C ARG A 524 22.56 13.65 36.27
N LYS A 525 23.65 12.87 36.12
CA LYS A 525 25.03 13.38 36.05
C LYS A 525 26.02 12.32 35.57
N ALA A 526 27.03 12.81 34.85
CA ALA A 526 28.05 12.12 34.08
C ALA A 526 29.12 11.40 34.92
N ALA A 527 29.84 10.46 34.28
CA ALA A 527 31.24 10.16 34.58
C ALA A 527 31.95 9.51 33.37
N ASP A 528 32.98 10.19 32.88
CA ASP A 528 34.07 9.65 32.04
C ASP A 528 34.92 8.62 32.80
N LYS A 529 35.44 7.61 32.08
CA LYS A 529 36.84 7.12 32.16
C LYS A 529 37.20 6.06 31.09
N ALA A 530 37.81 6.57 30.03
CA ALA A 530 38.98 6.14 29.24
C ALA A 530 39.63 4.72 29.35
N VAL A 531 40.03 4.20 28.16
CA VAL A 531 41.31 3.49 27.78
C VAL A 531 41.41 1.98 28.12
N SER A 532 41.77 0.99 27.28
CA SER A 532 42.38 0.87 25.92
C SER A 532 42.34 -0.63 25.43
N PRO A 533 42.92 -1.05 24.27
CA PRO A 533 42.30 -2.02 23.35
C PRO A 533 43.07 -3.34 23.14
N ALA A 534 42.47 -4.28 22.40
CA ALA A 534 43.06 -5.07 21.29
C ALA A 534 42.42 -6.47 21.13
N LYS A 535 41.99 -6.80 19.90
CA LYS A 535 42.65 -7.86 19.10
C LYS A 535 42.09 -7.92 17.66
N LYS A 536 42.95 -7.49 16.73
CA LYS A 536 42.92 -7.83 15.30
C LYS A 536 42.94 -9.36 15.14
N ARG A 537 42.09 -9.89 14.26
CA ARG A 537 42.30 -11.21 13.64
C ARG A 537 42.63 -10.99 12.16
N ALA A 538 43.85 -11.36 11.80
CA ALA A 538 44.37 -11.36 10.44
C ALA A 538 43.82 -12.54 9.62
N PRO A 539 43.86 -12.47 8.28
CA PRO A 539 43.27 -13.47 7.38
C PRO A 539 44.14 -14.72 7.26
N ARG A 540 43.50 -15.86 7.02
CA ARG A 540 44.14 -17.16 6.83
C ARG A 540 44.43 -17.37 5.34
N ASN A 541 45.70 -17.26 4.97
CA ASN A 541 46.24 -17.78 3.71
C ASN A 541 46.63 -19.25 3.88
N THR A 542 46.25 -20.10 2.93
CA THR A 542 47.05 -21.26 2.48
C THR A 542 46.60 -21.70 1.07
N PRO A 543 47.44 -22.43 0.30
CA PRO A 543 47.73 -22.11 -1.10
C PRO A 543 47.21 -23.15 -2.09
N GLY A 544 47.12 -22.75 -3.36
CA GLY A 544 46.82 -23.67 -4.46
C GLY A 544 47.97 -24.63 -4.80
N ARG A 545 47.61 -25.82 -5.32
CA ARG A 545 48.32 -26.50 -6.41
C ARG A 545 47.53 -27.71 -6.94
N LYS A 546 47.29 -27.68 -8.25
CA LYS A 546 47.38 -28.77 -9.26
C LYS A 546 46.72 -30.13 -8.95
N ALA A 547 45.68 -30.47 -9.71
CA ALA A 547 45.71 -31.46 -10.80
C ALA A 547 44.46 -31.28 -11.66
#